data_AF-A0A2E9KM64-F1
#
_entry.id   AF-A0A2E9KM64-F1
#
_cell.length_a   1.000
_cell.length_b   1.000
_cell.length_c   1.000
_cell.angle_alpha   90.00
_cell.angle_beta   90.00
_cell.angle_gamma   90.00
#
_symmetry.space_group_name_H-M   'P 1'
#
loop_
_entity.id
_entity.type
_entity.pdbx_description
1 polymer ?
#
loop_
_entity_poly.entity_id
_entity_poly.type
_entity_poly.pdbx_seq_one_letter_code
_entity_poly.pdbx_strand_id
1 'polypeptide(L)'
;MSGKSESKPEIKVVVESRDTASKVILISLVIVLSGVLLALLTTEAGESILNPVSDKSGNCGDGIDNDNGGQADQDDPDCYNNPELWEGYDENRTEANRDNDPPSGR
;
A
#
# COMPACT_ATOMS: atom_id res chain seq x y z
N MET A 1 -66.00 -1.45 -44.89
CA MET A 1 -64.86 -2.27 -45.33
C MET A 1 -64.05 -2.65 -44.09
N SER A 2 -63.97 -3.94 -43.79
CA SER A 2 -63.29 -4.49 -42.60
C SER A 2 -61.79 -4.64 -42.90
N GLY A 3 -60.96 -3.84 -42.26
CA GLY A 3 -59.50 -3.94 -42.33
C GLY A 3 -59.00 -4.83 -41.20
N LYS A 4 -58.68 -6.08 -41.52
CA LYS A 4 -58.15 -7.09 -40.60
C LYS A 4 -56.71 -6.71 -40.25
N SER A 5 -56.48 -6.24 -39.02
CA SER A 5 -55.13 -5.91 -38.54
C SER A 5 -54.37 -7.19 -38.22
N GLU A 6 -53.39 -7.47 -39.05
CA GLU A 6 -52.48 -8.61 -39.03
C GLU A 6 -51.64 -8.63 -37.73
N SER A 7 -51.66 -9.75 -37.01
CA SER A 7 -50.90 -9.96 -35.78
C SER A 7 -49.42 -10.13 -36.09
N LYS A 8 -48.63 -9.05 -36.02
CA LYS A 8 -47.17 -9.10 -36.13
C LYS A 8 -46.59 -9.70 -34.84
N PRO A 9 -45.90 -10.86 -34.88
CA PRO A 9 -45.30 -11.42 -33.67
C PRO A 9 -44.10 -10.57 -33.25
N GLU A 10 -44.19 -9.93 -32.08
CA GLU A 10 -43.05 -9.27 -31.44
C GLU A 10 -42.24 -10.30 -30.64
N ILE A 11 -40.99 -10.50 -31.02
CA ILE A 11 -40.04 -11.33 -30.28
C ILE A 11 -39.35 -10.43 -29.27
N LYS A 12 -39.75 -10.52 -27.99
CA LYS A 12 -39.05 -9.85 -26.90
C LYS A 12 -37.82 -10.65 -26.49
N VAL A 13 -36.64 -10.15 -26.82
CA VAL A 13 -35.37 -10.69 -26.33
C VAL A 13 -35.12 -10.09 -24.95
N VAL A 14 -35.32 -10.88 -23.90
CA VAL A 14 -34.96 -10.49 -22.53
C VAL A 14 -33.48 -10.80 -22.34
N VAL A 15 -32.65 -9.77 -22.29
CA VAL A 15 -31.22 -9.90 -22.00
C VAL A 15 -31.06 -9.89 -20.48
N GLU A 16 -31.00 -11.06 -19.86
CA GLU A 16 -30.68 -11.18 -18.44
C GLU A 16 -29.15 -11.15 -18.28
N SER A 17 -28.60 -10.08 -17.71
CA SER A 17 -27.22 -10.07 -17.28
C SER A 17 -27.06 -11.12 -16.17
N ARG A 18 -26.14 -12.06 -16.34
CA ARG A 18 -25.83 -13.13 -15.35
C ARG A 18 -25.10 -12.56 -14.10
N ASP A 19 -25.68 -11.52 -13.51
CA ASP A 19 -25.10 -10.69 -12.44
C ASP A 19 -25.03 -11.44 -11.11
N THR A 20 -25.96 -12.37 -10.89
CA THR A 20 -26.03 -13.18 -9.67
C THR A 20 -24.76 -14.02 -9.44
N ALA A 21 -24.20 -14.62 -10.49
CA ALA A 21 -22.99 -15.42 -10.37
C ALA A 21 -21.77 -14.54 -10.03
N SER A 22 -21.61 -13.41 -10.72
CA SER A 22 -20.56 -12.42 -10.43
C SER A 22 -20.67 -11.89 -9.00
N LYS A 23 -21.88 -11.59 -8.53
CA LYS A 23 -22.12 -11.09 -7.18
C LYS A 23 -21.77 -12.13 -6.12
N VAL A 24 -22.12 -13.40 -6.33
CA VAL A 24 -21.76 -14.49 -5.40
C VAL A 24 -20.24 -14.68 -5.35
N ILE A 25 -19.57 -14.64 -6.50
CA ILE A 25 -18.11 -14.74 -6.56
C ILE A 25 -17.46 -13.58 -5.79
N LEU A 26 -17.91 -12.34 -6.01
CA LEU A 26 -17.38 -11.17 -5.30
C LEU A 26 -17.60 -11.27 -3.78
N ILE A 27 -18.80 -11.65 -3.34
CA ILE A 27 -19.08 -11.82 -1.91
C ILE A 27 -18.19 -12.92 -1.31
N SER A 28 -18.03 -14.04 -2.01
CA SER A 28 -17.17 -15.14 -1.54
C SER A 28 -15.71 -14.72 -1.41
N LEU A 29 -15.19 -13.92 -2.35
CA LEU A 29 -13.83 -13.42 -2.32
C LEU A 29 -13.60 -12.45 -1.16
N VAL A 30 -14.57 -11.57 -0.88
CA VAL A 30 -14.51 -10.67 0.30
C VAL A 30 -14.46 -11.48 1.59
N ILE A 31 -15.32 -12.50 1.74
CA ILE A 31 -15.35 -13.34 2.94
C ILE A 31 -14.03 -14.09 3.13
N VAL A 32 -13.46 -14.64 2.05
CA VAL A 32 -12.16 -15.33 2.10
C VAL A 32 -11.06 -14.38 2.52
N LEU A 33 -10.97 -13.19 1.93
CA LEU A 33 -9.96 -12.19 2.29
C LEU A 33 -10.11 -11.72 3.74
N SER A 34 -11.33 -11.45 4.20
CA SER A 34 -11.60 -11.09 5.59
C SER A 34 -11.24 -12.22 6.56
N GLY A 35 -11.50 -13.48 6.20
CA GLY A 35 -11.13 -14.65 6.99
C GLY A 35 -9.63 -14.84 7.10
N VAL A 36 -8.90 -14.68 5.99
CA VAL A 36 -7.43 -14.71 5.98
C VAL A 36 -6.86 -13.60 6.86
N LEU A 37 -7.39 -12.38 6.75
CA LEU A 37 -6.95 -11.26 7.59
C LEU A 37 -7.17 -11.53 9.08
N LEU A 38 -8.34 -12.05 9.46
CA LEU A 38 -8.62 -12.43 10.85
C LEU A 38 -7.66 -13.53 11.34
N ALA A 39 -7.40 -14.54 10.51
CA ALA A 39 -6.48 -15.61 10.85
C ALA A 39 -5.07 -15.06 11.12
N LEU A 40 -4.57 -14.17 10.26
CA LEU A 40 -3.29 -13.50 10.47
C LEU A 40 -3.25 -12.77 11.82
N LEU A 41 -4.27 -11.96 12.14
CA LEU A 41 -4.32 -11.22 13.41
C LEU A 41 -4.29 -12.11 14.67
N THR A 42 -4.75 -13.37 14.57
CA THR A 42 -4.78 -14.30 15.72
C THR A 42 -3.52 -15.15 15.87
N THR A 43 -2.62 -15.10 14.89
CA THR A 43 -1.44 -15.95 14.83
C THR A 43 -0.17 -15.13 15.06
N GLU A 44 0.78 -15.68 15.81
CA GLU A 44 2.11 -15.07 16.01
C GLU A 44 2.83 -14.83 14.67
N ALA A 45 2.64 -15.73 13.71
CA ALA A 45 3.16 -15.58 12.35
C ALA A 45 2.54 -14.38 11.60
N GLY A 46 1.29 -14.02 11.91
CA GLY A 46 0.66 -12.84 11.31
C GLY A 46 1.15 -11.53 11.91
N GLU A 47 1.61 -11.49 13.16
CA GLU A 47 2.26 -10.31 13.71
C GLU A 47 3.54 -9.95 12.94
N SER A 48 4.32 -10.94 12.50
CA SER A 48 5.53 -10.71 11.72
C SER A 48 5.27 -10.23 10.28
N ILE A 49 4.08 -10.49 9.75
CA ILE A 49 3.65 -10.04 8.41
C ILE A 49 2.94 -8.67 8.49
N LEU A 50 2.20 -8.42 9.56
CA LEU A 50 1.43 -7.19 9.77
C LEU A 50 2.25 -6.06 10.41
N ASN A 51 3.28 -6.40 11.18
CA ASN A 51 4.32 -5.47 11.56
C ASN A 51 5.48 -5.66 10.57
N PRO A 52 5.54 -4.91 9.46
CA PRO A 52 6.78 -4.76 8.72
C PRO A 52 7.71 -4.02 9.68
N VAL A 53 8.45 -4.76 10.51
CA VAL A 53 9.51 -4.32 11.42
C VAL A 53 9.39 -2.82 11.71
N SER A 54 8.35 -2.43 12.47
CA SER A 54 8.36 -1.16 13.18
C SER A 54 9.25 -1.34 14.40
N ASP A 55 10.49 -1.78 14.16
CA ASP A 55 11.54 -1.32 15.02
C ASP A 55 11.49 0.20 14.86
N LYS A 56 11.41 0.90 15.98
CA LYS A 56 11.77 2.32 15.99
C LYS A 56 13.28 2.47 15.76
N SER A 57 13.87 1.65 14.90
CA SER A 57 15.04 2.03 14.14
C SER A 57 14.55 3.17 13.28
N GLY A 58 15.14 4.35 13.45
CA GLY A 58 14.89 5.42 12.51
C GLY A 58 15.20 5.02 11.07
N ASN A 59 15.04 5.97 10.17
CA ASN A 59 15.09 5.74 8.73
C ASN A 59 16.52 5.78 8.17
N CYS A 60 17.51 6.09 9.00
CA CYS A 60 18.92 6.04 8.61
C CYS A 60 19.36 4.61 8.31
N GLY A 61 19.62 4.29 7.04
CA GLY A 61 20.05 2.99 6.55
C GLY A 61 19.01 2.26 5.69
N ASP A 62 17.90 2.92 5.33
CA ASP A 62 16.87 2.36 4.46
C ASP A 62 17.13 2.60 2.95
N GLY A 63 18.14 3.40 2.61
CA GLY A 63 18.51 3.69 1.22
C GLY A 63 17.72 4.84 0.59
N ILE A 64 16.93 5.58 1.38
CA ILE A 64 16.00 6.61 0.93
C ILE A 64 16.38 7.93 1.58
N ASP A 65 16.26 9.03 0.85
CA ASP A 65 16.30 10.39 1.41
C ASP A 65 14.89 10.73 1.93
N ASN A 66 14.68 10.57 3.23
CA ASN A 66 13.37 10.73 3.85
C ASN A 66 13.00 12.18 4.19
N ASP A 67 13.90 13.15 4.06
CA ASP A 67 13.61 14.57 4.29
C ASP A 67 13.61 15.44 3.02
N ASN A 68 14.05 14.85 1.91
CA ASN A 68 14.19 15.40 0.57
C ASN A 68 15.19 16.57 0.47
N GLY A 69 16.28 16.55 1.23
CA GLY A 69 17.39 17.49 1.14
C GLY A 69 18.42 17.14 0.07
N GLY A 70 18.42 15.89 -0.40
CA GLY A 70 19.30 15.38 -1.46
C GLY A 70 20.35 14.39 -0.98
N GLN A 71 20.48 14.17 0.32
CA GLN A 71 21.33 13.14 0.91
C GLN A 71 20.49 12.08 1.62
N ALA A 72 21.08 10.89 1.78
CA ALA A 72 20.42 9.77 2.42
C ALA A 72 21.41 9.03 3.31
N ASP A 73 20.92 8.47 4.40
CA ASP A 73 21.65 7.53 5.25
C ASP A 73 23.04 8.04 5.69
N GLN A 74 24.11 7.38 5.25
CA GLN A 74 25.50 7.68 5.62
C GLN A 74 25.99 9.00 5.05
N ASP A 75 25.34 9.49 3.99
CA ASP A 75 25.67 10.74 3.35
C ASP A 75 24.84 11.92 3.90
N ASP A 76 23.88 11.65 4.80
CA ASP A 76 23.07 12.64 5.51
C ASP A 76 23.64 12.91 6.93
N PRO A 77 23.89 14.19 7.32
CA PRO A 77 24.40 14.52 8.64
C PRO A 77 23.47 14.16 9.81
N ASP A 78 22.15 14.13 9.63
CA ASP A 78 21.16 13.83 10.67
C ASP A 78 21.29 12.39 11.19
N CYS A 79 21.82 11.50 10.37
CA CYS A 79 22.11 10.11 10.72
C CYS A 79 23.33 9.94 11.63
N TYR A 80 23.95 11.04 12.06
CA TYR A 80 25.07 11.05 12.99
C TYR A 80 24.70 11.65 14.34
N ASN A 81 25.25 11.11 15.42
CA ASN A 81 25.12 11.69 16.76
C ASN A 81 25.76 13.07 16.86
N ASN A 82 26.78 13.33 16.03
CA ASN A 82 27.40 14.64 15.91
C ASN A 82 27.45 15.09 14.42
N PRO A 83 26.37 15.68 13.89
CA PRO A 83 26.20 16.01 12.46
C PRO A 83 27.32 16.88 11.89
N GLU A 84 27.77 17.89 12.63
CA GLU A 84 28.82 18.81 12.15
C GLU A 84 30.20 18.14 11.96
N LEU A 85 30.45 17.01 12.62
CA LEU A 85 31.71 16.27 12.54
C LEU A 85 31.57 14.93 11.81
N TRP A 86 30.36 14.54 11.41
CA TRP A 86 30.10 13.24 10.78
C TRP A 86 30.57 12.06 11.64
N GLU A 87 30.36 12.17 12.96
CA GLU A 87 30.80 11.19 13.96
C GLU A 87 29.63 10.47 14.61
N GLY A 88 29.79 9.16 14.79
CA GLY A 88 28.80 8.32 15.47
C GLY A 88 27.53 8.12 14.64
N TYR A 89 27.68 7.59 13.43
CA TYR A 89 26.55 7.12 12.61
C TYR A 89 25.66 6.18 13.45
N ASP A 90 24.36 6.37 13.37
CA ASP A 90 23.37 5.56 14.07
C ASP A 90 22.17 5.32 13.15
N GLU A 91 22.01 4.07 12.73
CA GLU A 91 20.91 3.62 11.89
C GLU A 91 19.53 3.80 12.55
N ASN A 92 19.49 3.98 13.87
CA ASN A 92 18.24 4.20 14.58
C ASN A 92 17.83 5.67 14.63
N ARG A 93 18.64 6.58 14.05
CA ARG A 93 18.31 8.01 13.96
C ARG A 93 17.38 8.29 12.80
N THR A 94 16.79 9.48 12.84
CA THR A 94 15.87 9.95 11.81
C THR A 94 16.49 11.12 11.06
N GLU A 95 16.67 10.98 9.75
CA GLU A 95 16.91 12.10 8.85
C GLU A 95 15.61 12.89 8.65
N ALA A 96 15.64 14.18 8.99
CA ALA A 96 14.44 15.00 9.09
C ALA A 96 14.64 16.48 8.71
N ASN A 97 15.88 16.91 8.51
CA ASN A 97 16.28 18.29 8.28
C ASN A 97 17.03 18.49 6.96
N ARG A 98 16.27 18.57 5.86
CA ARG A 98 16.74 18.88 4.50
C ARG A 98 17.76 20.03 4.34
N ASP A 99 17.81 20.96 5.29
CA ASP A 99 18.65 22.16 5.19
C ASP A 99 20.09 21.90 5.64
N ASN A 100 20.37 20.78 6.31
CA ASN A 100 21.72 20.39 6.71
C ASN A 100 22.45 19.62 5.59
N ASP A 101 21.74 19.26 4.51
CA ASP A 101 22.25 18.39 3.46
C ASP A 101 23.30 19.07 2.58
N PRO A 102 24.54 18.56 2.56
CA PRO A 102 25.54 19.05 1.64
C PRO A 102 25.24 18.57 0.21
N PRO A 103 25.52 19.39 -0.83
CA PRO A 103 25.26 19.04 -2.23
C PRO A 103 26.12 17.90 -2.80
N SER A 104 26.98 17.28 -2.00
CA SER A 104 27.88 16.21 -2.44
C SER A 104 28.05 15.10 -1.39
N GLY A 105 27.16 15.02 -0.41
CA GLY A 105 27.28 14.08 0.70
C GLY A 105 28.57 14.21 1.48
N ARG A 106 28.92 13.12 2.17
CA ARG A 106 30.19 12.96 2.87
C ARG A 106 31.35 12.68 1.91
#